data_AF-A0A392PS02-F1
#
_entry.id   AF-A0A392PS02-F1
#
_cell.length_a   1.000
_cell.length_b   1.000
_cell.length_c   1.000
_cell.angle_alpha   90.00
_cell.angle_beta   90.00
_cell.angle_gamma   90.00
#
_symmetry.space_group_name_H-M   'P 1'
#
loop_
_entity.id
_entity.type
_entity.pdbx_description
1 polymer ?
#
loop_
_entity_poly.entity_id
_entity_poly.type
_entity_poly.pdbx_seq_one_letter_code
_entity_poly.pdbx_strand_id
1 'polypeptide(L)'
;ESNGVSCKGRILISDRAHLLFDFHQTVDGLREAELSKSFIGTTKRGIGPCYSSKANRNGIRVGDLRYMETLPQKLDLLLSDAASRFKDFKYGPDVLREEVEKYKRYAERLEPYIADTVHVMNEAITQKKKILVEGGQATMLDIDFGTYPFVTSSSPSAGGICTGLGIAPRVVGDLVGV
;
A
#
# COMPACT_ATOMS: atom_id res chain seq x y z
N GLU A 1 10.35 17.57 -7.47
CA GLU A 1 11.43 18.53 -7.15
C GLU A 1 11.32 19.86 -7.92
N SER A 2 10.48 19.97 -8.96
CA SER A 2 10.28 21.22 -9.73
C SER A 2 9.84 22.43 -8.90
N ASN A 3 9.24 22.21 -7.73
CA ASN A 3 8.84 23.26 -6.79
C ASN A 3 9.94 23.59 -5.75
N GLY A 4 11.20 23.24 -6.01
CA GLY A 4 12.35 23.66 -5.20
C GLY A 4 12.68 22.78 -3.98
N VAL A 5 11.90 21.72 -3.71
CA VAL A 5 12.19 20.78 -2.61
C VAL A 5 12.84 19.52 -3.16
N SER A 6 14.10 19.28 -2.76
CA SER A 6 14.81 18.03 -3.06
C SER A 6 14.29 16.88 -2.18
N CYS A 7 14.02 15.73 -2.80
CA CYS A 7 13.55 14.50 -2.19
C CYS A 7 14.69 13.48 -2.00
N LYS A 8 15.79 13.63 -2.75
CA LYS A 8 16.92 12.70 -2.74
C LYS A 8 17.52 12.55 -1.33
N GLY A 9 17.58 11.32 -0.83
CA GLY A 9 18.12 11.00 0.50
C GLY A 9 17.27 11.48 1.69
N ARG A 10 16.05 11.97 1.44
CA ARG A 10 15.14 12.48 2.48
C ARG A 10 13.86 11.66 2.62
N ILE A 11 13.60 10.76 1.67
CA ILE A 11 12.46 9.86 1.66
C ILE A 11 13.00 8.44 1.74
N LEU A 12 12.45 7.66 2.66
CA LEU A 12 12.69 6.22 2.76
C LEU A 12 11.37 5.50 2.53
N ILE A 13 11.41 4.42 1.78
CA ILE A 13 10.26 3.58 1.43
C ILE A 13 10.53 2.19 1.97
N SER A 14 9.57 1.67 2.73
CA SER A 14 9.67 0.33 3.30
C SER A 14 9.72 -0.71 2.20
N ASP A 15 10.72 -1.59 2.25
CA ASP A 15 10.76 -2.82 1.47
C ASP A 15 9.60 -3.78 1.78
N ARG A 16 8.96 -3.62 2.95
CA ARG A 16 7.81 -4.43 3.40
C ARG A 16 6.45 -3.81 3.02
N ALA A 17 6.42 -2.59 2.48
CA ALA A 17 5.18 -1.98 2.01
C ALA A 17 4.62 -2.75 0.81
N HIS A 18 3.29 -2.86 0.71
CA HIS A 18 2.63 -3.47 -0.44
C HIS A 18 2.48 -2.48 -1.58
N LEU A 19 2.59 -2.97 -2.82
CA LEU A 19 2.41 -2.17 -4.02
C LEU A 19 0.94 -2.11 -4.42
N LEU A 20 0.47 -0.89 -4.62
CA LEU A 20 -0.82 -0.61 -5.24
C LEU A 20 -0.61 -0.49 -6.75
N PHE A 21 -1.09 -1.48 -7.49
CA PHE A 21 -1.08 -1.49 -8.96
C PHE A 21 -2.31 -0.79 -9.54
N ASP A 22 -2.22 -0.40 -10.82
CA ASP A 22 -3.34 0.24 -11.52
C ASP A 22 -4.55 -0.68 -11.62
N PHE A 23 -4.34 -2.00 -11.73
CA PHE A 23 -5.46 -2.95 -11.74
C PHE A 23 -6.26 -2.91 -10.43
N HIS A 24 -5.64 -2.61 -9.29
CA HIS A 24 -6.37 -2.45 -8.03
C HIS A 24 -7.38 -1.29 -8.12
N GLN A 25 -7.04 -0.20 -8.81
CA GLN A 25 -7.94 0.94 -9.02
C GLN A 25 -9.12 0.54 -9.91
N THR A 26 -8.85 -0.21 -10.98
CA THR A 26 -9.89 -0.76 -11.86
C THR A 26 -10.83 -1.68 -11.09
N VAL A 27 -10.28 -2.61 -10.30
CA VAL A 27 -11.05 -3.55 -9.47
C VAL A 27 -11.92 -2.84 -8.43
N ASP A 28 -11.41 -1.77 -7.81
CA ASP A 28 -12.17 -0.93 -6.87
C ASP A 28 -13.39 -0.30 -7.54
N GLY A 29 -13.19 0.27 -8.73
CA GLY A 29 -14.28 0.83 -9.54
C GLY A 29 -15.32 -0.21 -9.98
N LEU A 30 -14.87 -1.40 -10.39
CA LEU A 30 -15.76 -2.50 -10.79
C LEU A 30 -16.59 -3.01 -9.61
N ARG A 31 -15.99 -3.13 -8.42
CA ARG A 31 -16.70 -3.56 -7.21
C ARG A 31 -17.77 -2.55 -6.78
N GLU A 32 -17.48 -1.25 -6.83
CA GLU A 32 -18.49 -0.23 -6.58
C GLU A 32 -19.64 -0.31 -7.61
N ALA A 33 -19.33 -0.53 -8.90
CA ALA A 33 -20.36 -0.65 -9.94
C ALA A 33 -21.29 -1.85 -9.70
N GLU A 34 -20.78 -2.98 -9.21
CA GLU A 34 -21.60 -4.15 -8.84
C GLU A 34 -22.55 -3.86 -7.68
N LEU A 35 -22.17 -2.98 -6.75
CA LEU A 35 -22.95 -2.69 -5.53
C LEU A 35 -24.21 -1.85 -5.78
N SER A 36 -24.39 -1.29 -6.98
CA SER A 36 -25.58 -0.59 -7.51
C SER A 36 -26.28 0.44 -6.60
N LYS A 37 -26.96 0.00 -5.52
CA LYS A 37 -27.70 0.84 -4.56
C LYS A 37 -27.01 0.97 -3.19
N SER A 38 -25.99 0.17 -2.92
CA SER A 38 -25.25 0.13 -1.65
C SER A 38 -23.79 0.55 -1.85
N PHE A 39 -23.58 1.67 -2.55
CA PHE A 39 -22.24 2.24 -2.73
C PHE A 39 -21.61 2.55 -1.38
N ILE A 40 -20.36 2.14 -1.20
CA ILE A 40 -19.57 2.55 -0.05
C ILE A 40 -19.12 4.00 -0.23
N GLY A 41 -18.92 4.44 -1.48
CA GLY A 41 -18.39 5.76 -1.81
C GLY A 41 -16.87 5.76 -1.77
N THR A 42 -16.24 4.71 -2.30
CA THR A 42 -14.78 4.63 -2.30
C THR A 42 -14.17 5.73 -3.17
N THR A 43 -12.93 6.11 -2.88
CA THR A 43 -12.19 7.08 -3.69
C THR A 43 -11.75 6.51 -5.05
N LYS A 44 -12.08 5.24 -5.33
CA LYS A 44 -11.65 4.48 -6.52
C LYS A 44 -10.13 4.49 -6.71
N ARG A 45 -9.40 4.53 -5.60
CA ARG A 45 -7.94 4.57 -5.55
C ARG A 45 -7.31 3.19 -5.39
N GLY A 46 -8.10 2.12 -5.28
CA GLY A 46 -7.56 0.76 -5.17
C GLY A 46 -7.07 0.38 -3.77
N ILE A 47 -7.41 1.17 -2.74
CA ILE A 47 -6.95 0.93 -1.36
C ILE A 47 -7.49 -0.41 -0.86
N GLY A 48 -8.80 -0.63 -0.95
CA GLY A 48 -9.44 -1.88 -0.51
C GLY A 48 -8.87 -3.11 -1.21
N PRO A 49 -8.85 -3.16 -2.56
CA PRO A 49 -8.25 -4.28 -3.28
C PRO A 49 -6.78 -4.53 -2.95
N CYS A 50 -5.97 -3.49 -2.75
CA CYS A 50 -4.56 -3.64 -2.35
C CYS A 50 -4.42 -4.30 -0.96
N TYR A 51 -5.21 -3.85 0.02
CA TYR A 51 -5.25 -4.50 1.35
C TYR A 51 -5.85 -5.91 1.31
N SER A 52 -6.77 -6.19 0.38
CA SER A 52 -7.27 -7.54 0.13
C SER A 52 -6.15 -8.46 -0.34
N SER A 53 -5.31 -8.03 -1.28
CA SER A 53 -4.16 -8.80 -1.75
C SER A 53 -3.14 -9.06 -0.64
N LYS A 54 -2.93 -8.06 0.25
CA LYS A 54 -2.13 -8.23 1.47
C LYS A 54 -2.72 -9.30 2.40
N ALA A 55 -4.01 -9.23 2.70
CA ALA A 55 -4.69 -10.19 3.57
C ALA A 55 -4.70 -11.61 2.98
N ASN A 56 -4.84 -11.72 1.66
CA ASN A 56 -4.78 -12.97 0.92
C ASN A 56 -3.36 -13.53 0.78
N ARG A 57 -2.33 -12.74 1.13
CA ARG A 57 -0.90 -13.10 1.05
C ARG A 57 -0.42 -13.38 -0.38
N ASN A 58 -1.12 -12.84 -1.39
CA ASN A 58 -0.73 -12.88 -2.79
C ASN A 58 -0.23 -11.53 -3.32
N GLY A 59 -0.37 -10.45 -2.53
CA GLY A 59 0.10 -9.12 -2.90
C GLY A 59 1.63 -9.02 -3.03
N ILE A 60 2.06 -8.18 -3.97
CA ILE A 60 3.48 -7.90 -4.22
C ILE A 60 3.91 -6.72 -3.33
N ARG A 61 5.10 -6.81 -2.75
CA ARG A 61 5.71 -5.78 -1.90
C ARG A 61 6.83 -5.04 -2.62
N VAL A 62 7.23 -3.89 -2.08
CA VAL A 62 8.31 -3.06 -2.64
C VAL A 62 9.61 -3.86 -2.78
N GLY A 63 9.96 -4.69 -1.80
CA GLY A 63 11.15 -5.53 -1.85
C GLY A 63 11.15 -6.56 -2.99
N ASP A 64 9.98 -6.93 -3.51
CA ASP A 64 9.88 -7.86 -4.65
C ASP A 64 10.37 -7.21 -5.97
N LEU A 65 10.44 -5.88 -6.05
CA LEU A 65 10.97 -5.16 -7.21
C LEU A 65 12.46 -5.39 -7.43
N ARG A 66 13.18 -5.91 -6.43
CA ARG A 66 14.58 -6.32 -6.56
C ARG A 66 14.75 -7.67 -7.26
N TYR A 67 13.67 -8.42 -7.43
CA TYR A 67 13.64 -9.78 -7.98
C TYR A 67 12.79 -9.83 -9.25
N MET A 68 13.23 -9.07 -10.26
CA MET A 68 12.51 -8.87 -11.52
C MET A 68 12.29 -10.17 -12.32
N GLU A 69 13.07 -11.20 -12.06
CA GLU A 69 12.90 -12.55 -12.59
C GLU A 69 11.64 -13.25 -12.07
N THR A 70 11.18 -12.89 -10.86
CA THR A 70 9.98 -13.47 -10.23
C THR A 70 8.74 -12.57 -10.33
N LEU A 71 8.93 -11.28 -10.60
CA LEU A 71 7.84 -10.30 -10.66
C LEU A 71 6.74 -10.67 -11.68
N PRO A 72 7.04 -11.14 -12.91
CA PRO A 72 6.02 -11.46 -13.89
C PRO A 72 5.06 -12.56 -13.42
N GLN A 73 5.55 -13.61 -12.77
CA GLN A 73 4.67 -14.68 -12.30
C GLN A 73 3.77 -14.21 -11.15
N LYS A 74 4.31 -13.39 -10.24
CA LYS A 74 3.50 -12.81 -9.15
C LYS A 74 2.39 -11.89 -9.69
N LEU A 75 2.71 -11.09 -10.71
CA LEU A 75 1.76 -10.15 -11.28
C LEU A 75 0.69 -10.86 -12.13
N ASP A 76 1.08 -11.89 -12.88
CA ASP A 76 0.16 -12.77 -13.62
C ASP A 76 -0.90 -13.39 -12.70
N LEU A 77 -0.48 -13.90 -11.53
CA LEU A 77 -1.41 -14.45 -10.53
C LEU A 77 -2.46 -13.42 -10.06
N LEU A 78 -2.03 -12.19 -9.78
CA LEU A 78 -2.92 -11.12 -9.34
C LEU A 78 -3.90 -10.65 -10.44
N LEU A 79 -3.40 -10.49 -11.66
CA LEU A 79 -4.21 -10.09 -12.81
C LEU A 79 -5.21 -11.20 -13.20
N SER A 80 -4.78 -12.46 -13.12
CA SER A 80 -5.63 -13.63 -13.36
C SER A 80 -6.73 -13.75 -12.32
N ASP A 81 -6.44 -13.51 -11.04
CA ASP A 81 -7.44 -13.46 -9.97
C ASP A 81 -8.50 -12.38 -10.26
N ALA A 82 -8.06 -11.16 -10.61
CA ALA A 82 -8.95 -10.05 -10.97
C ALA A 82 -9.83 -10.39 -12.19
N ALA A 83 -9.26 -10.97 -13.24
CA ALA A 83 -9.98 -11.40 -14.45
C ALA A 83 -11.00 -12.50 -14.17
N SER A 84 -10.67 -13.43 -13.26
CA SER A 84 -11.61 -14.49 -12.86
C SER A 84 -12.81 -13.94 -12.08
N ARG A 85 -12.61 -12.88 -11.28
CA ARG A 85 -13.64 -12.27 -10.45
C ARG A 85 -14.54 -11.29 -11.22
N PHE A 86 -13.99 -10.53 -12.15
CA PHE A 86 -14.71 -9.46 -12.85
C PHE A 86 -14.67 -9.67 -14.36
N LYS A 87 -15.83 -9.96 -14.96
CA LYS A 87 -15.95 -10.23 -16.41
C LYS A 87 -15.50 -9.05 -17.29
N ASP A 88 -15.68 -7.83 -16.80
CA ASP A 88 -15.30 -6.60 -17.50
C ASP A 88 -13.81 -6.25 -17.33
N PHE A 89 -13.07 -7.00 -16.50
CA PHE A 89 -11.63 -6.83 -16.35
C PHE A 89 -10.89 -7.51 -17.51
N LYS A 90 -10.39 -6.70 -18.45
CA LYS A 90 -9.65 -7.19 -19.61
C LYS A 90 -8.21 -7.52 -19.23
N TYR A 91 -7.87 -8.80 -19.32
CA TYR A 91 -6.53 -9.31 -19.06
C TYR A 91 -6.02 -10.11 -20.26
N GLY A 92 -4.72 -9.97 -20.55
CA GLY A 92 -4.05 -10.75 -21.59
C GLY A 92 -2.52 -10.59 -21.53
N PRO A 93 -1.78 -11.38 -22.33
CA PRO A 93 -0.31 -11.41 -22.30
C PRO A 93 0.37 -10.06 -22.55
N ASP A 94 -0.23 -9.22 -23.40
CA ASP A 94 0.32 -7.89 -23.71
C ASP A 94 0.22 -6.94 -22.50
N VAL A 95 -0.91 -6.97 -21.78
CA VAL A 95 -1.11 -6.18 -20.55
C VAL A 95 -0.09 -6.57 -19.48
N LEU A 96 0.14 -7.88 -19.30
CA LEU A 96 1.16 -8.37 -18.36
C LEU A 96 2.55 -7.86 -18.74
N ARG A 97 2.93 -7.95 -20.02
CA ARG A 97 4.25 -7.49 -20.51
C ARG A 97 4.42 -5.99 -20.29
N GLU A 98 3.40 -5.20 -20.59
CA GLU A 98 3.44 -3.74 -20.41
C GLU A 98 3.62 -3.34 -18.95
N GLU A 99 2.88 -3.97 -18.03
CA GLU A 99 3.01 -3.69 -16.60
C GLU A 99 4.38 -4.13 -16.06
N VAL A 100 4.92 -5.28 -16.49
CA VAL A 100 6.27 -5.72 -16.10
C VAL A 100 7.33 -4.70 -16.52
N GLU A 101 7.33 -4.26 -17.78
CA GLU A 101 8.31 -3.27 -18.28
C GLU A 101 8.16 -1.90 -17.60
N LYS A 102 6.93 -1.51 -17.29
CA LYS A 102 6.65 -0.31 -16.52
C LYS A 102 7.22 -0.40 -15.10
N TYR A 103 6.97 -1.49 -14.39
CA TYR A 103 7.48 -1.67 -13.03
C TYR A 103 8.98 -1.91 -12.98
N LYS A 104 9.60 -2.42 -14.04
CA LYS A 104 11.07 -2.46 -14.17
C LYS A 104 11.67 -1.06 -14.12
N ARG A 105 11.12 -0.11 -14.88
CA ARG A 105 11.56 1.30 -14.84
C ARG A 105 11.29 1.94 -13.48
N TYR A 106 10.18 1.59 -12.83
CA TYR A 106 9.89 2.07 -11.48
C TYR A 106 10.88 1.50 -10.46
N ALA A 107 11.23 0.22 -10.55
CA ALA A 107 12.21 -0.41 -9.67
C ALA A 107 13.56 0.32 -9.71
N GLU A 108 14.09 0.59 -10.90
CA GLU A 108 15.34 1.34 -11.09
C GLU A 108 15.29 2.74 -10.43
N ARG A 109 14.18 3.44 -10.60
CA ARG A 109 14.00 4.77 -10.01
C ARG A 109 13.76 4.74 -8.50
N LEU A 110 13.10 3.70 -8.01
CA LEU A 110 12.69 3.56 -6.62
C LEU A 110 13.83 3.05 -5.74
N GLU A 111 14.76 2.27 -6.29
CA GLU A 111 15.83 1.59 -5.56
C GLU A 111 16.57 2.47 -4.54
N PRO A 112 16.97 3.72 -4.85
CA PRO A 112 17.68 4.57 -3.89
C PRO A 112 16.85 4.98 -2.66
N TYR A 113 15.53 4.79 -2.70
CA TYR A 113 14.61 5.11 -1.62
C TYR A 113 14.25 3.87 -0.77
N ILE A 114 14.50 2.65 -1.26
CA ILE A 114 14.07 1.42 -0.59
C ILE A 114 15.01 1.12 0.59
N ALA A 115 14.43 0.98 1.79
CA ALA A 115 15.16 0.66 3.01
C ALA A 115 14.37 -0.33 3.89
N ASP A 116 15.09 -1.06 4.77
CA ASP A 116 14.44 -1.77 5.88
C ASP A 116 13.99 -0.72 6.91
N THR A 117 12.76 -0.23 6.73
CA THR A 117 12.22 0.82 7.60
C THR A 117 12.01 0.32 9.03
N VAL A 118 11.78 -0.97 9.25
CA VAL A 118 11.63 -1.51 10.61
C VAL A 118 12.95 -1.39 11.36
N HIS A 119 14.06 -1.75 10.70
CA HIS A 119 15.39 -1.57 11.26
C HIS A 119 15.70 -0.08 11.49
N VAL A 120 15.52 0.77 10.48
CA VAL A 120 15.77 2.22 10.57
C VAL A 120 14.99 2.86 11.72
N MET A 121 13.70 2.51 11.87
CA MET A 121 12.86 3.04 12.95
C MET A 121 13.35 2.63 14.33
N ASN A 122 13.64 1.35 14.54
CA ASN A 122 14.07 0.85 15.85
C ASN A 122 15.50 1.33 16.20
N GLU A 123 16.37 1.47 15.21
CA GLU A 123 17.70 2.07 15.40
C GLU A 123 17.58 3.55 15.78
N ALA A 124 16.73 4.32 15.07
CA ALA A 124 16.47 5.72 15.39
C ALA A 124 15.94 5.91 16.82
N ILE A 125 15.04 5.04 17.28
CA ILE A 125 14.54 5.03 18.66
C ILE A 125 15.69 4.77 19.65
N THR A 126 16.53 3.77 19.39
CA THR A 126 17.68 3.44 20.24
C THR A 126 18.68 4.59 20.32
N GLN A 127 18.88 5.30 19.21
CA GLN A 127 19.71 6.50 19.13
C GLN A 127 19.03 7.76 19.69
N LYS A 128 17.84 7.63 20.30
CA LYS A 128 17.04 8.74 20.86
C LYS A 128 16.72 9.85 19.84
N LYS A 129 16.60 9.49 18.56
CA LYS A 129 16.14 10.43 17.54
C LYS A 129 14.67 10.74 17.77
N LYS A 130 14.29 12.00 17.51
CA LYS A 130 12.89 12.43 17.57
C LYS A 130 12.17 11.93 16.33
N ILE A 131 11.01 11.31 16.54
CA ILE A 131 10.15 10.75 15.50
C ILE A 131 8.76 11.34 15.72
N LEU A 132 8.20 11.91 14.67
CA LEU A 132 6.79 12.30 14.61
C LEU A 132 6.09 11.38 13.64
N VAL A 133 5.02 10.73 14.09
CA VAL A 133 4.19 9.87 13.24
C VAL A 133 3.01 10.69 12.74
N GLU A 134 2.86 10.75 11.42
CA GLU A 134 1.71 11.37 10.78
C GLU A 134 0.60 10.33 10.58
N GLY A 135 -0.57 10.58 11.17
CA GLY A 135 -1.75 9.75 10.98
C GLY A 135 -2.37 9.99 9.59
N GLY A 136 -2.76 8.92 8.89
CA GLY A 136 -3.28 9.05 7.53
C GLY A 136 -4.74 9.53 7.43
N GLN A 137 -5.61 9.02 8.30
CA GLN A 137 -7.06 9.33 8.35
C GLN A 137 -7.51 9.42 9.82
N ALA A 138 -8.79 9.71 10.06
CA ALA A 138 -9.37 9.75 11.41
C ALA A 138 -9.80 8.36 11.91
N THR A 139 -9.89 8.20 13.23
CA THR A 139 -10.29 6.95 13.90
C THR A 139 -11.72 6.51 13.57
N MET A 140 -12.62 7.44 13.25
CA MET A 140 -13.99 7.12 12.82
C MET A 140 -14.06 6.45 11.43
N LEU A 141 -12.95 6.44 10.69
CA LEU A 141 -12.81 5.71 9.43
C LEU A 141 -12.01 4.41 9.60
N ASP A 142 -11.66 4.02 10.83
CA ASP A 142 -10.93 2.79 11.09
C ASP A 142 -11.73 1.55 10.68
N ILE A 143 -11.05 0.55 10.11
CA ILE A 143 -11.68 -0.69 9.64
C ILE A 143 -12.42 -1.45 10.75
N ASP A 144 -11.95 -1.34 11.99
CA ASP A 144 -12.53 -2.04 13.14
C ASP A 144 -13.39 -1.11 14.01
N PHE A 145 -12.92 0.12 14.25
CA PHE A 145 -13.57 1.04 15.21
C PHE A 145 -14.48 2.09 14.56
N GLY A 146 -14.46 2.20 13.24
CA GLY A 146 -15.25 3.17 12.49
C GLY A 146 -16.68 2.71 12.22
N THR A 147 -17.38 3.48 11.40
CA THR A 147 -18.78 3.22 10.99
C THR A 147 -18.86 2.18 9.86
N TYR A 148 -18.41 0.95 10.11
CA TYR A 148 -18.40 -0.11 9.11
C TYR A 148 -19.81 -0.34 8.49
N PRO A 149 -19.94 -0.49 7.15
CA PRO A 149 -18.88 -0.64 6.14
C PRO A 149 -18.33 0.68 5.56
N PHE A 150 -18.79 1.85 6.03
CA PHE A 150 -18.40 3.17 5.51
C PHE A 150 -17.08 3.66 6.14
N VAL A 151 -16.02 2.88 5.95
CA VAL A 151 -14.71 3.06 6.56
C VAL A 151 -13.60 2.85 5.52
N THR A 152 -12.36 3.16 5.89
CA THR A 152 -11.18 2.78 5.09
C THR A 152 -10.82 1.31 5.32
N SER A 153 -9.92 0.76 4.51
CA SER A 153 -9.44 -0.62 4.65
C SER A 153 -8.18 -0.76 5.51
N SER A 154 -7.75 0.32 6.16
CA SER A 154 -6.61 0.36 7.08
C SER A 154 -7.04 0.72 8.50
N SER A 155 -6.08 0.82 9.41
CA SER A 155 -6.30 1.18 10.81
C SER A 155 -5.66 2.55 11.11
N PRO A 156 -6.39 3.67 10.96
CA PRO A 156 -5.90 5.00 11.32
C PRO A 156 -5.84 5.23 12.84
N SER A 157 -6.30 4.28 13.66
CA SER A 157 -6.10 4.31 15.11
C SER A 157 -4.63 4.15 15.54
N ALA A 158 -4.34 4.42 16.82
CA ALA A 158 -2.98 4.34 17.37
C ALA A 158 -2.34 2.94 17.24
N GLY A 159 -3.15 1.88 17.19
CA GLY A 159 -2.65 0.52 16.91
C GLY A 159 -1.99 0.40 15.53
N GLY A 160 -2.48 1.16 14.54
CA GLY A 160 -1.92 1.25 13.20
C GLY A 160 -0.49 1.80 13.17
N ILE A 161 -0.10 2.61 14.16
CA ILE A 161 1.27 3.11 14.29
C ILE A 161 2.23 1.93 14.51
N CYS A 162 1.87 1.03 15.43
CA CYS A 162 2.69 -0.11 15.78
C CYS A 162 2.77 -1.12 14.63
N THR A 163 1.62 -1.48 14.05
CA THR A 163 1.55 -2.48 12.98
C THR A 163 2.10 -1.97 11.65
N GLY A 164 2.06 -0.64 11.40
CA GLY A 164 2.58 -0.01 10.20
C GLY A 164 4.09 0.28 10.25
N LEU A 165 4.65 0.62 11.41
CA LEU A 165 6.07 0.98 11.55
C LEU A 165 6.95 -0.11 12.15
N GLY A 166 6.36 -1.16 12.73
CA GLY A 166 7.12 -2.23 13.39
C GLY A 166 7.79 -1.77 14.69
N ILE A 167 7.11 -0.89 15.45
CA ILE A 167 7.58 -0.39 16.74
C ILE A 167 6.76 -0.99 17.88
N ALA A 168 7.39 -1.21 19.04
CA ALA A 168 6.72 -1.76 20.21
C ALA A 168 5.72 -0.75 20.81
N PRO A 169 4.51 -1.16 21.26
CA PRO A 169 3.54 -0.23 21.83
C PRO A 169 4.08 0.63 22.99
N ARG A 170 4.98 0.06 23.81
CA ARG A 170 5.61 0.75 24.95
C ARG A 170 6.50 1.95 24.56
N VAL A 171 6.91 2.07 23.29
CA VAL A 171 7.76 3.17 22.82
C VAL A 171 6.95 4.33 22.24
N VAL A 172 5.64 4.14 22.05
CA VAL A 172 4.75 5.21 21.60
C VAL A 172 4.62 6.21 22.74
N GLY A 173 4.98 7.46 22.45
CA GLY A 173 4.89 8.58 23.40
C GLY A 173 3.55 9.30 23.31
N ASP A 174 3.59 10.62 23.34
CA ASP A 174 2.39 11.46 23.29
C ASP A 174 1.62 11.29 21.97
N LEU A 175 0.28 11.23 22.07
CA LEU A 175 -0.64 11.17 20.94
C LEU A 175 -1.52 12.42 20.96
N VAL A 176 -1.51 13.18 19.87
CA VAL A 176 -2.32 14.40 19.71
C VAL A 176 -3.46 14.10 18.75
N GLY A 177 -4.70 14.16 19.25
CA GLY A 177 -5.91 14.11 18.42
C GLY A 177 -6.20 15.49 17.83
N VAL A 178 -6.41 15.54 16.52
CA VAL A 178 -6.75 16.76 15.75
C VAL A 178 -8.27 16.92 15.68
#